data_AF-X1BV05-F1
#
_entry.id   AF-X1BV05-F1
#
_cell.length_a   1.000
_cell.length_b   1.000
_cell.length_c   1.000
_cell.angle_alpha   90.00
_cell.angle_beta   90.00
_cell.angle_gamma   90.00
#
_symmetry.space_group_name_H-M   'P 1'
#
loop_
_entity.id
_entity.type
_entity.pdbx_description
1 polymer ?
#
loop_
_entity_poly.entity_id
_entity_poly.type
_entity_poly.pdbx_seq_one_letter_code
_entity_poly.pdbx_strand_id
1 'polypeptide(L)' 'MNRAMDDRIETVFLTPTPEYEYISSSLVREIAQLKGDVSNFVPKQVEQALTLLY' A
#
# COMPACT_ATOMS: atom_id res chain seq x y z
N MET A 1 -11.80 7.09 -16.18
CA MET A 1 -11.80 5.85 -17.00
C MET A 1 -12.98 4.97 -16.67
N ASN A 2 -13.20 4.55 -15.42
CA ASN A 2 -14.32 3.66 -15.05
C ASN A 2 -15.69 4.11 -15.61
N ARG A 3 -16.09 5.36 -15.39
CA ARG A 3 -17.35 5.92 -15.94
C ARG A 3 -17.43 5.96 -17.47
N ALA A 4 -16.29 6.03 -18.16
CA ALA A 4 -16.25 5.96 -19.62
C ALA A 4 -16.36 4.52 -20.15
N MET A 5 -16.15 3.52 -19.29
CA MET A 5 -16.23 2.10 -19.63
C MET A 5 -17.61 1.50 -19.27
N ASP A 6 -18.19 1.92 -18.14
CA ASP A 6 -19.54 1.55 -17.70
C ASP A 6 -20.12 2.72 -16.88
N ASP A 7 -21.24 3.27 -17.33
CA ASP A 7 -21.88 4.43 -16.72
C ASP A 7 -22.65 4.11 -15.43
N ARG A 8 -22.80 2.82 -15.10
CA ARG A 8 -23.44 2.34 -13.85
C ARG A 8 -22.44 2.23 -12.69
N ILE A 9 -21.14 2.38 -12.95
CA ILE A 9 -20.09 2.31 -11.93
C ILE A 9 -19.79 3.71 -11.38
N GLU A 10 -19.98 3.87 -10.07
CA GLU A 10 -19.58 5.06 -9.34
C GLU A 10 -18.33 4.81 -8.50
N THR A 11 -17.32 5.67 -8.64
CA THR A 11 -16.10 5.62 -7.83
C THR A 11 -16.27 6.56 -6.64
N VAL A 12 -16.19 6.02 -5.44
CA VAL A 12 -16.17 6.81 -4.20
C VAL A 12 -14.72 6.94 -3.72
N PHE A 13 -14.32 8.17 -3.40
CA PHE A 13 -13.01 8.46 -2.82
C PHE A 13 -13.15 8.61 -1.30
N LEU A 14 -12.27 7.93 -0.56
CA LEU A 14 -12.17 8.03 0.88
C LEU A 14 -10.78 8.52 1.24
N THR A 15 -10.70 9.49 2.14
CA THR A 15 -9.43 9.99 2.66
C THR A 15 -8.92 9.03 3.74
N PRO A 16 -7.65 8.61 3.69
CA PRO A 16 -7.06 7.82 4.77
C PRO A 16 -7.00 8.65 6.07
N THR A 17 -6.85 7.97 7.20
CA THR A 17 -6.49 8.64 8.46
C THR A 17 -5.07 9.24 8.34
N PRO A 18 -4.75 10.32 9.06
CA PRO A 18 -3.45 10.99 8.97
C PRO A 18 -2.24 10.07 9.22
N GLU A 19 -2.42 9.04 10.05
CA GLU A 19 -1.41 8.01 10.34
C GLU A 19 -1.01 7.15 9.13
N TYR A 20 -1.81 7.11 8.06
CA TYR A 20 -1.53 6.33 6.85
C TYR A 20 -1.36 7.17 5.58
N GLU A 21 -1.46 8.51 5.67
CA GLU A 21 -1.47 9.41 4.51
C GLU A 21 -0.16 9.36 3.69
N TYR A 22 0.96 9.03 4.34
CA TYR A 22 2.30 9.00 3.74
C TYR A 22 2.73 7.62 3.22
N ILE A 23 1.92 6.57 3.38
CA ILE A 23 2.32 5.21 3.03
C ILE A 23 2.08 4.93 1.54
N SER A 24 3.10 4.43 0.84
CA SER A 24 2.96 3.90 -0.52
C SER A 24 3.65 2.55 -0.65
N SER A 25 3.10 1.64 -1.47
CA SER A 25 3.70 0.32 -1.70
C SER A 25 5.07 0.41 -2.36
N SER A 26 5.36 1.45 -3.13
CA SER A 26 6.69 1.67 -3.69
C SER A 26 7.72 1.98 -2.60
N LEU A 27 7.40 2.91 -1.70
CA LEU A 27 8.28 3.26 -0.59
C LEU A 27 8.53 2.08 0.35
N VAL A 28 7.48 1.35 0.73
CA VAL A 28 7.60 0.17 1.61
C VAL A 28 8.49 -0.91 0.98
N ARG A 29 8.32 -1.19 -0.32
CA ARG A 29 9.16 -2.17 -1.03
C ARG A 29 10.62 -1.71 -1.14
N GLU A 30 10.87 -0.43 -1.35
CA GLU A 30 12.22 0.13 -1.38
C GLU A 30 12.94 -0.02 -0.03
N ILE A 31 12.27 0.32 1.08
CA ILE A 31 12.81 0.12 2.43
C ILE A 31 13.14 -1.36 2.67
N ALA A 32 12.22 -2.27 2.32
CA ALA A 32 12.43 -3.70 2.49
C ALA A 32 13.60 -4.24 1.64
N GLN A 33 13.76 -3.76 0.40
CA GLN A 33 14.89 -4.11 -0.47
C GLN A 33 16.24 -3.69 0.14
N LEU A 34 16.26 -2.56 0.83
CA LEU A 34 17.43 -2.04 1.54
C LEU A 34 17.62 -2.67 2.94
N LYS A 35 16.88 -3.75 3.26
CA LYS A 35 16.92 -4.45 4.56
C LYS A 35 16.47 -3.59 5.75
N GLY A 36 15.69 -2.54 5.50
CA GLY A 36 15.07 -1.73 6.53
C GLY A 36 13.85 -2.41 7.16
N ASP A 37 13.52 -2.01 8.38
CA ASP A 37 12.33 -2.48 9.09
C ASP A 37 11.06 -1.81 8.54
N VAL A 38 10.06 -2.63 8.21
CA VAL A 38 8.76 -2.19 7.68
C VAL A 38 7.57 -2.57 8.56
N SER A 39 7.80 -3.15 9.74
CA SER A 39 6.77 -3.68 10.65
C SER A 39 5.69 -2.66 11.04
N ASN A 40 6.04 -1.37 11.08
CA ASN A 40 5.10 -0.27 11.39
C ASN A 40 4.24 0.18 10.19
N PHE A 41 4.55 -0.28 8.97
CA PHE A 41 3.87 0.17 7.75
C PHE A 41 2.98 -0.90 7.12
N VAL A 42 3.13 -2.16 7.55
CA VAL A 42 2.40 -3.29 6.97
C VAL A 42 1.94 -4.28 8.03
N PRO A 43 0.86 -5.04 7.77
CA PRO A 43 0.50 -6.18 8.60
C PRO A 43 1.62 -7.22 8.65
N LYS A 44 1.70 -7.96 9.77
CA LYS A 44 2.73 -9.00 10.00
C LYS A 44 2.86 -10.02 8.86
N GLN A 45 1.75 -10.42 8.24
CA GLN A 45 1.75 -11.36 7.13
C GLN A 45 2.49 -10.81 5.90
N VAL A 46 2.39 -9.50 5.67
CA VAL A 46 3.07 -8.82 4.56
C VAL A 46 4.54 -8.60 4.89
N GLU A 47 4.87 -8.23 6.12
CA GLU A 47 6.25 -8.15 6.61
C GLU A 47 6.99 -9.47 6.37
N GLN A 48 6.40 -10.60 6.80
CA GLN A 48 6.96 -11.94 6.58
C GLN A 48 7.18 -12.26 5.10
N ALA A 49 6.23 -11.90 4.25
CA ALA A 49 6.35 -12.10 2.80
C ALA A 49 7.48 -11.25 2.20
N LEU A 50 7.65 -10.00 2.65
CA LEU A 50 8.72 -9.11 2.21
C LEU A 50 10.10 -9.62 2.66
N THR A 51 10.23 -10.12 3.89
CA THR A 51 11.47 -10.73 4.40
C THR A 51 11.88 -11.98 3.63
N LEU A 52 10.90 -12.79 3.17
CA LEU A 52 11.19 -13.97 2.34
C LEU A 52 11.58 -13.60 0.90
N LEU A 53 11.11 -12.45 0.41
CA LEU A 53 11.36 -12.00 -0.96
C LEU A 53 12.73 -11.34 -1.14
N TYR A 54 13.19 -10.58 -0.14
CA TYR A 54 14.43 -9.80 -0.19
C TYR A 54 15.48 -10.35 0.75
#